data_AF-A0A7C1MNG8-F1
#
_entry.id   AF-A0A7C1MNG8-F1
#
_cell.length_a   1.000
_cell.length_b   1.000
_cell.length_c   1.000
_cell.angle_alpha   90.00
_cell.angle_beta   90.00
_cell.angle_gamma   90.00
#
_symmetry.space_group_name_H-M   'P 1'
#
loop_
_entity.id
_entity.type
_entity.pdbx_description
1 polymer ?
#
loop_
_entity_poly.entity_id
_entity_poly.type
_entity_poly.pdbx_seq_one_letter_code
_entity_poly.pdbx_strand_id
1 'polypeptide(L)'
;LDNLVNAAPLLAKYHMPATLFLATRYIELTEPQWIDRLYNAFQFRSRNKCALTCLDLSKPIQLRQAYRQFKKKLLAAGFEKRKSFLEQVEEQLKPFALPPRLTLNWDDVRLLKEEFPMFEIGVHTQTHVDLTSLNDKEAECEIEQSRQDCKNEIGSEPRLFSYPYGRHDSKIRTCVKKGHFLGAVSTQPTYRINGSTDRWALPRFAGPKSLLDLKMWLSGSFPELAISLWGKAYD
;
A
#
# COMPACT_ATOMS: atom_id res chain seq x y z
N LEU A 1 7.55 -1.71 -13.62
CA LEU A 1 6.58 -0.61 -13.55
C LEU A 1 5.26 -1.08 -14.16
N ASP A 2 4.46 -1.80 -13.37
CA ASP A 2 3.24 -2.47 -13.86
C ASP A 2 2.08 -1.52 -14.16
N ASN A 3 1.87 -0.51 -13.32
CA ASN A 3 0.76 0.44 -13.49
C ASN A 3 0.89 1.25 -14.79
N LEU A 4 2.08 1.76 -15.08
CA LEU A 4 2.36 2.55 -16.29
C LEU A 4 2.41 1.70 -17.56
N VAL A 5 3.12 0.56 -17.53
CA VAL A 5 3.40 -0.20 -18.76
C VAL A 5 2.29 -1.20 -19.11
N ASN A 6 1.52 -1.66 -18.12
CA ASN A 6 0.48 -2.68 -18.34
C ASN A 6 -0.92 -2.18 -18.00
N ALA A 7 -1.14 -1.65 -16.78
CA ALA A 7 -2.49 -1.37 -16.30
C ALA A 7 -3.13 -0.17 -17.02
N ALA A 8 -2.42 0.96 -17.11
CA ALA A 8 -2.95 2.18 -17.72
C ALA A 8 -3.28 2.04 -19.21
N PRO A 9 -2.42 1.42 -20.06
CA PRO A 9 -2.76 1.16 -21.46
C PRO A 9 -4.01 0.29 -21.62
N LEU A 10 -4.15 -0.76 -20.80
CA LEU A 10 -5.32 -1.65 -20.84
C LEU A 10 -6.60 -0.93 -20.42
N LEU A 11 -6.56 -0.18 -19.32
CA LEU A 11 -7.73 0.54 -18.82
C LEU A 11 -8.14 1.66 -19.78
N ALA A 12 -7.18 2.36 -20.38
CA ALA A 12 -7.45 3.34 -21.43
C ALA A 12 -8.09 2.71 -22.68
N LYS A 13 -7.58 1.56 -23.15
CA LYS A 13 -8.17 0.80 -24.28
C LYS A 13 -9.66 0.49 -24.06
N TYR A 14 -10.06 0.22 -22.82
CA TYR A 14 -11.45 -0.10 -22.47
C TYR A 14 -12.24 1.08 -21.89
N HIS A 15 -11.71 2.30 -21.95
CA HIS A 15 -12.34 3.51 -21.43
C HIS A 15 -12.72 3.41 -19.93
N MET A 16 -11.89 2.73 -19.16
CA MET A 16 -12.11 2.53 -17.73
C MET A 16 -11.30 3.54 -16.92
N PRO A 17 -11.94 4.37 -16.07
CA PRO A 17 -11.23 5.25 -15.16
C PRO A 17 -10.60 4.44 -14.03
N ALA A 18 -9.49 4.94 -13.51
CA ALA A 18 -8.79 4.33 -12.37
C ALA A 18 -8.16 5.41 -11.48
N THR A 19 -7.85 5.03 -10.23
CA THR A 19 -7.11 5.88 -9.31
C THR A 19 -5.89 5.12 -8.79
N LEU A 20 -4.71 5.72 -8.94
CA LEU A 20 -3.47 5.23 -8.36
C LEU A 20 -3.15 5.99 -7.08
N PHE A 21 -3.02 5.28 -5.95
CA PHE A 21 -2.69 5.89 -4.66
C PHE A 21 -1.19 5.78 -4.39
N LEU A 22 -0.50 6.91 -4.26
CA LEU A 22 0.96 6.97 -4.13
C LEU A 22 1.40 7.10 -2.67
N ALA A 23 2.39 6.30 -2.28
CA ALA A 23 3.21 6.57 -1.10
C ALA A 23 4.40 7.45 -1.52
N THR A 24 4.23 8.76 -1.43
CA THR A 24 5.02 9.75 -2.19
C THR A 24 6.52 9.73 -1.90
N ARG A 25 6.94 9.39 -0.67
CA ARG A 25 8.37 9.30 -0.33
C ARG A 25 9.09 8.19 -1.10
N TYR A 26 8.43 7.06 -1.38
CA TYR A 26 9.04 6.00 -2.18
C TYR A 26 9.14 6.37 -3.67
N ILE A 27 8.19 7.18 -4.16
CA ILE A 27 8.24 7.74 -5.51
C ILE A 27 9.43 8.69 -5.64
N GLU A 28 9.56 9.61 -4.67
CA GLU A 28 10.66 10.58 -4.59
C GLU A 28 12.03 9.90 -4.58
N LEU A 29 12.22 8.94 -3.66
CA LEU A 29 13.50 8.24 -3.51
C LEU A 29 13.78 7.23 -4.64
N THR A 30 12.77 6.92 -5.48
CA THR A 30 12.84 5.83 -6.46
C THR A 30 13.28 4.50 -5.82
N GLU A 31 12.84 4.27 -4.57
CA GLU A 31 13.23 3.11 -3.77
C GLU A 31 12.14 2.03 -3.78
N PRO A 32 12.52 0.73 -3.72
CA PRO A 32 11.56 -0.34 -3.43
C PRO A 32 10.92 -0.14 -2.06
N GLN A 33 9.68 -0.61 -1.90
CA GLN A 33 9.03 -0.57 -0.60
C GLN A 33 9.75 -1.48 0.41
N TRP A 34 9.58 -1.18 1.70
CA TRP A 34 10.25 -1.91 2.79
C TRP A 34 10.02 -3.44 2.74
N ILE A 35 8.85 -3.89 2.25
CA ILE A 35 8.51 -5.31 2.16
C ILE A 35 9.29 -6.01 1.05
N ASP A 36 9.53 -5.33 -0.07
CA ASP A 36 10.30 -5.86 -1.19
C ASP A 36 11.78 -5.96 -0.82
N ARG A 37 12.30 -4.95 -0.10
CA ARG A 37 13.64 -4.98 0.49
C ARG A 37 13.81 -6.16 1.45
N LEU A 38 12.87 -6.35 2.38
CA LEU A 38 12.91 -7.49 3.30
C LEU A 38 12.85 -8.84 2.56
N TYR A 39 11.94 -8.96 1.58
CA TYR A 39 11.80 -10.17 0.79
C TYR A 39 13.10 -10.48 0.03
N ASN A 40 13.68 -9.48 -0.63
CA ASN A 40 14.94 -9.61 -1.35
C ASN A 40 16.08 -10.04 -0.40
N ALA A 41 16.20 -9.37 0.75
CA ALA A 41 17.22 -9.67 1.76
C ALA A 41 17.14 -11.11 2.27
N PHE A 42 15.95 -11.71 2.36
CA PHE A 42 15.80 -13.12 2.74
C PHE A 42 15.96 -14.07 1.55
N GLN A 43 15.38 -13.76 0.40
CA GLN A 43 15.33 -14.67 -0.74
C GLN A 43 16.68 -14.79 -1.45
N PHE A 44 17.41 -13.69 -1.60
CA PHE A 44 18.65 -13.61 -2.38
C PHE A 44 19.88 -13.37 -1.50
N ARG A 45 19.87 -13.87 -0.26
CA ARG A 45 20.98 -13.76 0.70
C ARG A 45 22.17 -14.64 0.32
N SER A 46 23.38 -14.17 0.61
CA SER A 46 24.60 -14.99 0.57
C SER A 46 25.01 -15.53 1.95
N ARG A 47 24.40 -15.02 3.03
CA ARG A 47 24.68 -15.43 4.41
C ARG A 47 23.41 -15.89 5.14
N ASN A 48 23.59 -16.85 6.03
CA ASN A 48 22.53 -17.42 6.88
C ASN A 48 22.68 -17.03 8.37
N LYS A 49 23.44 -15.97 8.67
CA LYS A 49 23.68 -15.49 10.04
C LYS A 49 23.14 -14.08 10.19
N CYS A 50 22.37 -13.83 11.25
CA CYS A 50 21.83 -12.52 11.57
C CYS A 50 21.68 -12.40 13.10
N ALA A 51 22.42 -11.49 13.72
CA ALA A 51 22.40 -11.23 15.16
C ALA A 51 21.07 -10.64 15.65
N LEU A 52 20.20 -10.20 14.75
CA LEU A 52 18.87 -9.67 15.08
C LEU A 52 17.85 -10.77 15.42
N THR A 53 18.26 -12.04 15.37
CA THR A 53 17.43 -13.19 15.76
C THR A 53 18.30 -14.32 16.32
N CYS A 54 17.74 -15.13 17.22
CA CYS A 54 18.38 -16.35 17.70
C CYS A 54 18.12 -17.57 16.79
N LEU A 55 17.41 -17.37 15.68
CA LEU A 55 17.01 -18.43 14.76
C LEU A 55 18.13 -18.78 13.77
N ASP A 56 18.26 -20.06 13.48
CA ASP A 56 19.17 -20.60 12.46
C ASP A 56 18.56 -20.44 11.06
N LEU A 57 19.01 -19.42 10.33
CA LEU A 57 18.49 -19.08 9.00
C LEU A 57 18.93 -20.05 7.89
N SER A 58 19.76 -21.05 8.21
CA SER A 58 20.02 -22.16 7.28
C SER A 58 18.85 -23.14 7.22
N LYS A 59 18.01 -23.21 8.26
CA LYS A 59 16.86 -24.10 8.33
C LYS A 59 15.60 -23.44 7.74
N PRO A 60 14.94 -24.03 6.73
CA PRO A 60 13.80 -23.39 6.05
C PRO A 60 12.64 -22.97 6.96
N ILE A 61 12.34 -23.76 8.00
CA ILE A 61 11.27 -23.44 8.95
C ILE A 61 11.62 -22.19 9.78
N GLN A 62 12.84 -22.16 10.32
CA GLN A 62 13.32 -21.05 11.14
C GLN A 62 13.54 -19.78 10.31
N LEU A 63 13.98 -19.91 9.06
CA LEU A 63 14.04 -18.81 8.09
C LEU A 63 12.66 -18.15 7.90
N ARG A 64 11.61 -18.95 7.65
CA ARG A 64 10.24 -18.44 7.50
C ARG A 64 9.73 -17.79 8.79
N GLN A 65 10.10 -18.32 9.94
CA GLN A 65 9.76 -17.74 11.24
C GLN A 65 10.44 -16.38 11.46
N ALA A 66 11.73 -16.27 11.17
CA ALA A 66 12.48 -15.02 11.25
C ALA A 66 11.90 -13.95 10.31
N TYR A 67 11.60 -14.33 9.05
CA TYR A 67 10.94 -13.43 8.10
C TYR A 67 9.62 -12.89 8.62
N ARG A 68 8.76 -13.76 9.20
CA ARG A 68 7.48 -13.35 9.80
C ARG A 68 7.69 -12.41 10.99
N GLN A 69 8.67 -12.67 11.86
CA GLN A 69 8.99 -11.81 13.00
C GLN A 69 9.45 -10.43 12.53
N PHE A 70 10.36 -10.37 11.56
CA PHE A 70 10.89 -9.11 11.03
C PHE A 70 9.80 -8.33 10.29
N LYS A 71 8.97 -9.00 9.49
CA LYS A 71 7.80 -8.39 8.85
C LYS A 71 6.86 -7.76 9.87
N LYS A 72 6.53 -8.46 10.97
CA LYS A 72 5.67 -7.92 12.04
C LYS A 72 6.29 -6.68 12.71
N LYS A 73 7.60 -6.73 12.99
CA LYS A 73 8.34 -5.61 13.58
C LYS A 73 8.35 -4.39 12.65
N LEU A 74 8.64 -4.59 11.37
CA LEU A 74 8.67 -3.53 10.36
C LEU A 74 7.28 -2.94 10.12
N LEU A 75 6.23 -3.76 10.07
CA LEU A 75 4.85 -3.27 9.91
C LEU A 75 4.48 -2.22 10.98
N ALA A 76 4.88 -2.44 12.23
CA ALA A 76 4.61 -1.54 13.36
C ALA A 76 5.61 -0.38 13.49
N ALA A 77 6.68 -0.34 12.69
CA ALA A 77 7.70 0.70 12.77
C ALA A 77 7.40 1.89 11.85
N GLY A 78 7.80 3.09 12.26
CA GLY A 78 7.85 4.28 11.40
C GLY A 78 8.98 4.20 10.35
N PHE A 79 8.96 5.10 9.38
CA PHE A 79 9.84 5.07 8.21
C PHE A 79 11.34 4.97 8.54
N GLU A 80 11.88 5.87 9.37
CA GLU A 80 13.32 5.87 9.72
C GLU A 80 13.75 4.60 10.46
N LYS A 81 12.90 4.11 11.39
CA LYS A 81 13.15 2.85 12.10
C LYS A 81 13.11 1.66 11.14
N ARG A 82 12.22 1.66 10.14
CA ARG A 82 12.19 0.63 9.10
C ARG A 82 13.47 0.65 8.27
N LYS A 83 13.88 1.82 7.79
CA LYS A 83 15.09 2.01 6.98
C LYS A 83 16.33 1.49 7.71
N SER A 84 16.56 1.97 8.94
CA SER A 84 17.71 1.54 9.74
C SER A 84 17.70 0.03 10.05
N PHE A 85 16.53 -0.55 10.33
CA PHE A 85 16.42 -1.99 10.58
C PHE A 85 16.71 -2.82 9.31
N LEU A 86 16.23 -2.37 8.15
CA LEU A 86 16.50 -3.03 6.87
C LEU A 86 17.98 -2.97 6.50
N GLU A 87 18.63 -1.82 6.68
CA GLU A 87 20.06 -1.67 6.43
C GLU A 87 20.87 -2.67 7.29
N GLN A 88 20.53 -2.84 8.57
CA GLN A 88 21.17 -3.85 9.44
C GLN A 88 20.91 -5.30 8.98
N VAL A 89 19.70 -5.59 8.47
CA VAL A 89 19.36 -6.93 7.94
C VAL A 89 20.16 -7.21 6.66
N GLU A 90 20.18 -6.25 5.73
CA GLU A 90 20.87 -6.35 4.44
C GLU A 90 22.39 -6.45 4.63
N GLU A 91 22.95 -5.71 5.58
CA GLU A 91 24.37 -5.78 5.92
C GLU A 91 24.79 -7.19 6.38
N GLN A 92 23.94 -7.86 7.15
CA GLN A 92 24.23 -9.17 7.73
C GLN A 92 23.93 -10.33 6.76
N LEU A 93 22.80 -10.25 6.05
CA LEU A 93 22.37 -11.27 5.09
C LEU A 93 23.12 -11.18 3.75
N LYS A 94 23.68 -10.01 3.43
CA LYS A 94 24.43 -9.72 2.19
C LYS A 94 23.68 -10.24 0.95
N PRO A 95 22.51 -9.66 0.60
CA PRO A 95 21.82 -10.04 -0.62
C PRO A 95 22.71 -9.79 -1.84
N PHE A 96 22.79 -10.77 -2.75
CA PHE A 96 23.66 -10.69 -3.94
C PHE A 96 22.96 -10.07 -5.16
N ALA A 97 21.66 -9.82 -5.09
CA ALA A 97 20.88 -9.22 -6.16
C ALA A 97 20.11 -8.01 -5.62
N LEU A 98 20.19 -6.89 -6.34
CA LEU A 98 19.30 -5.76 -6.08
C LEU A 98 17.88 -6.11 -6.55
N PRO A 99 16.83 -5.71 -5.81
CA PRO A 99 15.48 -5.84 -6.30
C PRO A 99 15.31 -4.99 -7.58
N PRO A 100 14.55 -5.46 -8.58
CA PRO A 100 14.23 -4.64 -9.74
C PRO A 100 13.47 -3.39 -9.30
N ARG A 101 13.48 -2.35 -10.13
CA ARG A 101 12.68 -1.14 -9.91
C ARG A 101 11.19 -1.46 -10.05
N LEU A 102 10.51 -1.58 -8.92
CA LEU A 102 9.07 -1.84 -8.85
C LEU A 102 8.24 -0.56 -8.64
N THR A 103 8.85 0.46 -8.03
CA THR A 103 8.21 1.74 -7.71
C THR A 103 8.37 2.74 -8.86
N LEU A 104 7.28 3.43 -9.21
CA LEU A 104 7.30 4.59 -10.12
C LEU A 104 8.14 5.72 -9.50
N ASN A 105 8.72 6.58 -10.32
CA ASN A 105 9.26 7.88 -9.89
C ASN A 105 8.35 9.01 -10.41
N TRP A 106 8.68 10.27 -10.10
CA TRP A 106 7.86 11.39 -10.54
C TRP A 106 7.80 11.57 -12.06
N ASP A 107 8.86 11.22 -12.78
CA ASP A 107 8.84 11.26 -14.25
C ASP A 107 7.83 10.24 -14.82
N ASP A 108 7.79 9.02 -14.27
CA ASP A 108 6.79 8.03 -14.67
C ASP A 108 5.37 8.49 -14.30
N VAL A 109 5.19 9.18 -13.16
CA VAL A 109 3.87 9.68 -12.75
C VAL A 109 3.41 10.83 -13.65
N ARG A 110 4.34 11.71 -14.07
CA ARG A 110 4.06 12.76 -15.07
C ARG A 110 3.65 12.13 -16.41
N LEU A 111 4.42 11.15 -16.88
CA LEU A 111 4.12 10.42 -18.11
C LEU A 111 2.75 9.72 -18.02
N LEU A 112 2.47 9.05 -16.90
CA LEU A 112 1.18 8.39 -16.66
C LEU A 112 0.02 9.39 -16.78
N LYS A 113 0.16 10.59 -16.18
CA LYS A 113 -0.86 11.63 -16.20
C LYS A 113 -1.05 12.23 -17.59
N GLU A 114 0.03 12.39 -18.35
CA GLU A 114 0.01 12.93 -19.70
C GLU A 114 -0.64 11.95 -20.69
N GLU A 115 -0.21 10.69 -20.68
CA GLU A 115 -0.69 9.67 -21.62
C GLU A 115 -2.07 9.11 -21.27
N PHE A 116 -2.42 9.06 -19.99
CA PHE A 116 -3.64 8.40 -19.50
C PHE A 116 -4.47 9.33 -18.60
N PRO A 117 -5.19 10.31 -19.16
CA PRO A 117 -5.95 11.31 -18.38
C PRO A 117 -7.10 10.73 -17.52
N MET A 118 -7.53 9.48 -17.77
CA MET A 118 -8.51 8.77 -16.94
C MET A 118 -7.88 8.07 -15.71
N PHE A 119 -6.55 8.13 -15.56
CA PHE A 119 -5.82 7.66 -14.38
C PHE A 119 -5.62 8.81 -13.40
N GLU A 120 -6.48 8.87 -12.38
CA GLU A 120 -6.39 9.86 -11.31
C GLU A 120 -5.28 9.50 -10.32
N ILE A 121 -4.58 10.51 -9.82
CA ILE A 121 -3.60 10.36 -8.74
C ILE A 121 -4.26 10.67 -7.39
N GLY A 122 -4.24 9.69 -6.51
CA GLY A 122 -4.55 9.81 -5.08
C GLY A 122 -3.30 9.58 -4.23
N VAL A 123 -3.44 9.70 -2.91
CA VAL A 123 -2.31 9.51 -1.97
C VAL A 123 -2.57 8.40 -0.95
N HIS A 124 -1.46 7.79 -0.51
CA HIS A 124 -1.41 6.66 0.42
C HIS A 124 -0.45 6.93 1.59
N THR A 125 -0.53 8.16 2.12
CA THR A 125 0.47 8.80 3.00
C THR A 125 1.80 9.07 2.33
N GLN A 126 2.71 9.72 3.05
CA GLN A 126 4.04 10.01 2.54
C GLN A 126 4.91 8.75 2.56
N THR A 127 4.95 8.04 3.70
CA THR A 127 5.92 6.95 3.94
C THR A 127 5.30 5.57 4.14
N HIS A 128 4.02 5.39 3.82
CA HIS A 128 3.27 4.12 3.94
C HIS A 128 3.29 3.53 5.37
N VAL A 129 3.20 4.40 6.37
CA VAL A 129 3.13 4.04 7.79
C VAL A 129 1.70 3.75 8.22
N ASP A 130 1.53 2.91 9.25
CA ASP A 130 0.22 2.71 9.85
C ASP A 130 -0.14 3.95 10.67
N LEU A 131 -1.03 4.79 10.15
CA LEU A 131 -1.41 6.05 10.78
C LEU A 131 -1.97 5.84 12.20
N THR A 132 -2.61 4.71 12.49
CA THR A 132 -3.17 4.41 13.82
C THR A 132 -2.09 4.21 14.90
N SER A 133 -0.83 4.04 14.49
CA SER A 133 0.31 3.93 15.39
C SER A 133 0.99 5.27 15.72
N LEU A 134 0.55 6.35 15.08
CA LEU A 134 1.16 7.68 15.20
C LEU A 134 0.37 8.60 16.12
N ASN A 135 1.03 9.64 16.64
CA ASN A 135 0.31 10.75 17.25
C ASN A 135 -0.36 11.64 16.18
N ASP A 136 -1.22 12.57 16.62
CA ASP A 136 -2.07 13.38 15.72
C ASP A 136 -1.24 14.24 14.77
N LYS A 137 -0.18 14.89 15.29
CA LYS A 137 0.69 15.76 14.50
C LYS A 137 1.47 14.96 13.46
N GLU A 138 1.97 13.79 13.84
CA GLU A 138 2.67 12.88 12.92
C GLU A 138 1.74 12.38 11.80
N ALA A 139 0.51 12.00 12.14
CA ALA A 139 -0.48 11.56 11.16
C ALA A 139 -0.91 12.70 10.21
N GLU A 140 -1.15 13.89 10.74
CA GLU A 140 -1.45 15.08 9.93
C GLU A 140 -0.29 15.44 8.98
N CYS A 141 0.96 15.35 9.46
CA CYS A 141 2.15 15.57 8.64
C CYS A 141 2.26 14.54 7.50
N GLU A 142 2.09 13.24 7.78
CA GLU A 142 2.10 12.18 6.76
C GLU A 142 1.05 12.38 5.67
N ILE A 143 -0.12 12.89 6.04
CA ILE A 143 -1.22 13.16 5.10
C ILE A 143 -0.90 14.41 4.28
N GLU A 144 -0.61 15.53 4.94
CA GLU A 144 -0.41 16.82 4.28
C GLU A 144 0.82 16.83 3.39
N GLN A 145 1.93 16.23 3.85
CA GLN A 145 3.15 16.19 3.06
C GLN A 145 2.95 15.36 1.78
N SER A 146 2.22 14.24 1.84
CA SER A 146 1.91 13.47 0.64
C SER A 146 1.07 14.26 -0.38
N ARG A 147 0.18 15.12 0.10
CA ARG A 147 -0.62 16.02 -0.75
C ARG A 147 0.24 17.10 -1.39
N GLN A 148 1.14 17.69 -0.60
CA GLN A 148 2.06 18.73 -1.05
C GLN A 148 3.10 18.19 -2.04
N ASP A 149 3.60 16.98 -1.83
CA ASP A 149 4.52 16.30 -2.76
C ASP A 149 3.87 16.19 -4.15
N CYS A 150 2.62 15.71 -4.24
CA CYS A 150 1.88 15.67 -5.52
C CYS A 150 1.66 17.07 -6.11
N LYS A 151 1.30 18.07 -5.30
CA LYS A 151 1.12 19.43 -5.79
C LYS A 151 2.40 19.98 -6.43
N ASN A 152 3.54 19.76 -5.80
CA ASN A 152 4.84 20.21 -6.28
C ASN A 152 5.24 19.49 -7.58
N GLU A 153 5.03 18.17 -7.64
CA GLU A 153 5.62 17.34 -8.69
C GLU A 153 4.75 17.24 -9.95
N ILE A 154 3.42 17.29 -9.79
CA ILE A 154 2.45 17.15 -10.90
C ILE A 154 1.47 18.32 -11.03
N GLY A 155 1.67 19.40 -10.26
CA GLY A 155 0.91 20.64 -10.37
C GLY A 155 -0.55 20.58 -9.91
N SER A 156 -0.97 19.49 -9.27
CA SER A 156 -2.35 19.29 -8.83
C SER A 156 -2.42 18.56 -7.50
N GLU A 157 -3.33 18.97 -6.63
CA GLU A 157 -3.56 18.31 -5.36
C GLU A 157 -4.45 17.06 -5.54
N PRO A 158 -4.08 15.92 -4.94
CA PRO A 158 -4.84 14.68 -5.02
C PRO A 158 -6.17 14.82 -4.28
N ARG A 159 -7.26 14.31 -4.87
CA ARG A 159 -8.63 14.45 -4.32
C ARG A 159 -9.07 13.27 -3.47
N LEU A 160 -8.38 12.13 -3.57
CA LEU A 160 -8.72 10.89 -2.89
C LEU A 160 -7.55 10.39 -2.04
N PHE A 161 -7.91 9.84 -0.89
CA PHE A 161 -6.97 9.26 0.07
C PHE A 161 -7.21 7.75 0.22
N SER A 162 -6.16 6.97 0.43
CA SER A 162 -6.25 5.54 0.76
C SER A 162 -5.53 5.28 2.07
N TYR A 163 -6.15 4.56 3.01
CA TYR A 163 -5.52 4.23 4.30
C TYR A 163 -4.53 3.07 4.17
N PRO A 164 -3.24 3.23 4.55
CA PRO A 164 -2.28 2.12 4.58
C PRO A 164 -2.84 0.92 5.35
N TYR A 165 -2.73 -0.26 4.75
CA TYR A 165 -3.28 -1.51 5.29
C TYR A 165 -4.80 -1.50 5.56
N GLY A 166 -5.52 -0.51 5.03
CA GLY A 166 -6.93 -0.26 5.30
C GLY A 166 -7.25 0.18 6.72
N ARG A 167 -6.24 0.46 7.56
CA ARG A 167 -6.41 0.74 9.00
C ARG A 167 -6.72 2.20 9.25
N HIS A 168 -7.77 2.46 10.03
CA HIS A 168 -8.16 3.78 10.49
C HIS A 168 -8.99 3.67 11.78
N ASP A 169 -9.02 4.76 12.53
CA ASP A 169 -9.92 4.99 13.66
C ASP A 169 -10.58 6.37 13.54
N SER A 170 -11.37 6.78 14.55
CA SER A 170 -12.03 8.09 14.54
C SER A 170 -11.05 9.27 14.48
N LYS A 171 -9.88 9.13 15.10
CA LYS A 171 -8.83 10.15 15.11
C LYS A 171 -8.23 10.30 13.72
N ILE A 172 -7.79 9.21 13.10
CA ILE A 172 -7.19 9.24 11.76
C ILE A 172 -8.18 9.72 10.71
N ARG A 173 -9.47 9.31 10.79
CA ARG A 173 -10.52 9.87 9.93
C ARG A 173 -10.67 11.38 10.10
N THR A 174 -10.48 11.91 11.30
CA THR A 174 -10.51 13.36 11.55
C THR A 174 -9.32 14.07 10.89
N CYS A 175 -8.12 13.50 10.97
CA CYS A 175 -6.94 14.03 10.26
C CYS A 175 -7.17 14.06 8.74
N VAL A 176 -7.70 12.98 8.16
CA VAL A 176 -7.99 12.92 6.71
C VAL A 176 -9.06 13.93 6.30
N LYS A 177 -10.10 14.14 7.11
CA LYS A 177 -11.13 15.17 6.86
C LYS A 177 -10.55 16.59 6.76
N LYS A 178 -9.49 16.88 7.52
CA LYS A 178 -8.80 18.18 7.46
C LYS A 178 -7.97 18.34 6.17
N GLY A 179 -7.55 17.25 5.53
CA GLY A 179 -6.65 17.24 4.37
C GLY A 179 -7.29 17.62 3.02
N HIS A 180 -8.43 18.31 3.01
CA HIS A 180 -9.13 18.79 1.80
C HIS A 180 -9.44 17.73 0.73
N PHE A 181 -9.51 16.44 1.10
CA PHE A 181 -9.91 15.37 0.19
C PHE A 181 -11.43 15.34 -0.03
N LEU A 182 -11.86 14.77 -1.16
CA LEU A 182 -13.26 14.45 -1.44
C LEU A 182 -13.70 13.11 -0.83
N GLY A 183 -12.78 12.24 -0.46
CA GLY A 183 -13.12 10.96 0.14
C GLY A 183 -11.89 10.12 0.42
N ALA A 184 -12.11 9.06 1.19
CA ALA A 184 -11.05 8.13 1.54
C ALA A 184 -11.52 6.68 1.46
N VAL A 185 -10.63 5.81 0.98
CA VAL A 185 -10.90 4.39 0.77
C VAL A 185 -10.15 3.51 1.77
N SER A 186 -10.81 2.47 2.25
CA SER A 186 -10.31 1.47 3.20
C SER A 186 -10.57 0.05 2.68
N THR A 187 -10.05 -0.97 3.36
CA THR A 187 -10.40 -2.37 3.14
C THR A 187 -11.35 -2.80 4.25
N GLN A 188 -12.65 -2.84 3.96
CA GLN A 188 -13.69 -3.26 4.91
C GLN A 188 -14.50 -4.44 4.37
N PRO A 189 -15.11 -5.25 5.27
CA PRO A 189 -15.94 -6.40 4.90
C PRO A 189 -17.37 -6.02 4.47
N THR A 190 -17.73 -4.74 4.43
CA THR A 190 -18.98 -4.26 3.85
C THR A 190 -18.68 -3.76 2.46
N TYR A 191 -19.44 -4.20 1.45
CA TYR A 191 -19.00 -4.01 0.06
C TYR A 191 -20.01 -3.29 -0.85
N ARG A 192 -21.20 -2.97 -0.33
CA ARG A 192 -22.17 -2.14 -1.03
C ARG A 192 -22.01 -0.69 -0.60
N ILE A 193 -21.86 0.19 -1.59
CA ILE A 193 -21.79 1.63 -1.40
C ILE A 193 -23.16 2.22 -1.75
N ASN A 194 -23.68 3.08 -0.88
CA ASN A 194 -24.93 3.81 -1.05
C ASN A 194 -24.80 5.22 -0.44
N GLY A 195 -25.87 6.00 -0.47
CA GLY A 195 -25.87 7.38 0.04
C GLY A 195 -25.58 7.54 1.53
N SER A 196 -25.68 6.48 2.35
CA SER A 196 -25.35 6.51 3.78
C SER A 196 -23.95 5.96 4.09
N THR A 197 -23.20 5.52 3.08
CA THR A 197 -21.84 5.00 3.28
C THR A 197 -20.91 6.13 3.69
N ASP A 198 -20.09 5.90 4.71
CA ASP A 198 -19.11 6.89 5.16
C ASP A 198 -18.07 7.14 4.07
N ARG A 199 -18.16 8.32 3.42
CA ARG A 199 -17.22 8.75 2.37
C ARG A 199 -15.76 8.83 2.83
N TRP A 200 -15.53 8.85 4.14
CA TRP A 200 -14.20 8.88 4.75
C TRP A 200 -13.66 7.49 5.07
N ALA A 201 -14.40 6.44 4.72
CA ALA A 201 -13.97 5.05 4.85
C ALA A 201 -14.69 4.17 3.80
N LEU A 202 -14.71 4.62 2.54
CA LEU A 202 -15.32 3.87 1.45
C LEU A 202 -14.67 2.48 1.32
N PRO A 203 -15.46 1.40 1.28
CA PRO A 203 -14.91 0.07 1.18
C PRO A 203 -14.36 -0.21 -0.23
N ARG A 204 -13.34 -1.05 -0.30
CA ARG A 204 -12.81 -1.61 -1.55
C ARG A 204 -12.65 -3.12 -1.45
N PHE A 205 -12.79 -3.77 -2.59
CA PHE A 205 -12.39 -5.17 -2.77
C PHE A 205 -10.88 -5.26 -2.98
N ALA A 206 -10.27 -6.31 -2.43
CA ALA A 206 -8.98 -6.76 -2.93
C ALA A 206 -9.13 -7.25 -4.38
N GLY A 207 -8.04 -7.30 -5.15
CA GLY A 207 -8.09 -7.89 -6.49
C GLY A 207 -8.64 -9.33 -6.44
N PRO A 208 -9.58 -9.71 -7.33
CA PRO A 208 -10.16 -11.05 -7.35
C PRO A 208 -9.11 -12.11 -7.69
N LYS A 209 -9.18 -13.29 -7.06
CA LYS A 209 -8.30 -14.42 -7.39
C LYS A 209 -8.75 -15.15 -8.66
N SER A 210 -10.00 -14.97 -9.05
CA SER A 210 -10.60 -15.56 -10.24
C SER A 210 -11.69 -14.67 -10.84
N LEU A 211 -12.02 -14.87 -12.11
CA LEU A 211 -13.17 -14.19 -12.74
C LEU A 211 -14.51 -14.59 -12.09
N LEU A 212 -14.58 -15.79 -11.49
CA LEU A 212 -15.75 -16.22 -10.74
C LEU A 212 -15.93 -15.38 -9.48
N ASP A 213 -14.87 -15.13 -8.71
CA ASP A 213 -14.90 -14.25 -7.55
C ASP A 213 -15.38 -12.85 -7.95
N LEU A 214 -14.82 -12.31 -9.03
CA LEU A 214 -15.23 -10.99 -9.54
C LEU A 214 -16.71 -10.98 -9.90
N LYS A 215 -17.20 -11.98 -10.62
CA LYS A 215 -18.62 -12.09 -11.00
C LYS A 215 -19.54 -12.16 -9.77
N MET A 216 -19.14 -12.91 -8.75
CA MET A 216 -19.89 -13.03 -7.49
C MET A 216 -19.92 -11.72 -6.69
N TRP A 217 -18.82 -10.97 -6.69
CA TRP A 217 -18.74 -9.66 -6.04
C TRP A 217 -19.60 -8.60 -6.75
N LEU A 218 -19.58 -8.61 -8.09
CA LEU A 218 -20.33 -7.64 -8.90
C LEU A 218 -21.83 -7.97 -9.04
N SER A 219 -22.24 -9.22 -8.81
CA SER A 219 -23.66 -9.62 -8.88
C SER A 219 -24.50 -9.09 -7.72
N GLY A 220 -23.86 -8.50 -6.70
CA GLY A 220 -24.49 -8.12 -5.44
C GLY A 220 -24.81 -9.31 -4.54
N SER A 221 -24.55 -10.55 -4.95
CA SER A 221 -24.79 -11.74 -4.12
C SER A 221 -23.77 -11.86 -2.98
N PHE A 222 -22.56 -11.34 -3.17
CA PHE A 222 -21.51 -11.34 -2.16
C PHE A 222 -21.37 -9.95 -1.50
N PRO A 223 -21.14 -9.87 -0.17
CA PRO A 223 -20.92 -10.95 0.79
C PRO A 223 -22.21 -11.45 1.44
N GLU A 224 -23.36 -10.84 1.15
CA GLU A 224 -24.58 -11.04 1.93
C GLU A 224 -25.07 -12.49 1.89
N LEU A 225 -25.00 -13.14 0.71
CA LEU A 225 -25.30 -14.56 0.58
C LEU A 225 -24.29 -15.42 1.35
N ALA A 226 -22.99 -15.06 1.31
CA ALA A 226 -21.95 -15.79 2.03
C ALA A 226 -22.07 -15.65 3.56
N ILE A 227 -22.38 -14.44 4.05
CA ILE A 227 -22.67 -14.17 5.47
C ILE A 227 -23.96 -14.88 5.89
N SER A 228 -25.00 -14.83 5.05
CA SER A 228 -26.28 -15.48 5.33
C SER A 228 -26.18 -17.01 5.36
N LEU A 229 -25.35 -17.61 4.50
CA LEU A 229 -25.20 -19.07 4.42
C LEU A 229 -24.16 -19.62 5.39
N TRP A 230 -23.09 -18.87 5.66
CA TRP A 230 -21.90 -19.40 6.36
C TRP A 230 -21.43 -18.53 7.53
N GLY A 231 -22.13 -17.44 7.86
CA GLY A 231 -21.83 -16.57 9.01
C GLY A 231 -20.54 -15.73 8.87
N LYS A 232 -19.85 -15.79 7.72
CA LYS A 232 -18.62 -15.05 7.45
C LYS A 232 -18.45 -14.78 5.94
N ALA A 233 -17.84 -13.66 5.59
CA ALA A 233 -17.59 -13.26 4.20
C ALA A 233 -16.30 -13.88 3.62
N TYR A 234 -15.27 -14.15 4.44
CA TYR A 234 -14.00 -14.77 4.04
C TYR A 234 -13.34 -15.49 5.22
N ASP A 235 -12.44 -16.44 4.93
CA ASP A 235 -11.38 -16.98 5.82
C ASP A 235 -10.05 -16.26 5.57
#